data_AF-A0A553RP98-F1
#
_entry.id   AF-A0A553RP98-F1
#
_cell.length_a   1.000
_cell.length_b   1.000
_cell.length_c   1.000
_cell.angle_alpha   90.00
_cell.angle_beta   90.00
_cell.angle_gamma   90.00
#
_symmetry.space_group_name_H-M   'P 1'
#
loop_
_entity.id
_entity.type
_entity.pdbx_description
1 polymer ?
#
loop_
_entity_poly.entity_id
_entity_poly.type
_entity_poly.pdbx_seq_one_letter_code
_entity_poly.pdbx_strand_id
1 'polypeptide(L)'
;MGSMSFLLLGMMYFIIDVKQWWGGQPFIYPGMNSILVYVGHSLLGFYFPFSWELGVQDSHWDLLFQNLWGTSLWVFISYLLFRKKFFLKI
;
A
#
# COMPACT_ATOMS: atom_id res chain seq x y z
N MET A 1 -18.44 -6.23 -20.63
CA MET A 1 -17.97 -5.97 -19.25
C MET A 1 -16.82 -4.97 -19.34
N GLY A 2 -17.02 -3.71 -18.93
CA GLY A 2 -16.02 -2.64 -19.14
C GLY A 2 -16.49 -1.24 -18.77
N SER A 3 -17.81 -1.05 -18.58
CA SER A 3 -18.38 0.24 -18.15
C SER A 3 -17.74 0.78 -16.87
N MET A 4 -17.44 -0.08 -15.88
CA MET A 4 -16.79 0.33 -14.63
C MET A 4 -15.38 0.89 -14.84
N SER A 5 -14.61 0.32 -15.77
CA SER A 5 -13.24 0.77 -16.07
C SER A 5 -13.24 2.16 -16.70
N PHE A 6 -14.18 2.44 -17.61
CA PHE A 6 -14.33 3.77 -18.20
C PHE A 6 -14.80 4.82 -17.18
N LEU A 7 -15.72 4.45 -16.29
CA LEU A 7 -16.15 5.32 -15.18
C LEU A 7 -15.00 5.63 -14.23
N LEU A 8 -14.22 4.62 -13.84
CA LEU A 8 -13.04 4.79 -12.99
C LEU A 8 -11.99 5.69 -13.65
N LEU A 9 -11.69 5.44 -14.93
CA LEU A 9 -10.74 6.25 -15.69
C LEU A 9 -11.21 7.72 -15.78
N GLY A 10 -12.48 7.95 -16.08
CA GLY A 10 -13.05 9.30 -16.14
C GLY A 10 -13.00 10.04 -14.80
N MET A 11 -13.29 9.33 -13.69
CA MET A 11 -13.15 9.89 -12.34
C MET A 11 -11.69 10.23 -12.01
N MET A 12 -10.75 9.32 -12.30
CA MET A 12 -9.33 9.56 -12.06
C MET A 12 -8.81 10.75 -12.89
N TYR A 13 -9.18 10.83 -14.18
CA TYR A 13 -8.85 11.96 -15.05
C TYR A 13 -9.36 13.29 -14.48
N PHE A 14 -10.62 13.34 -14.02
CA PHE A 14 -11.16 14.56 -13.45
C PHE A 14 -10.43 15.00 -12.16
N ILE A 15 -10.15 14.06 -11.26
CA ILE A 15 -9.50 14.34 -9.98
C ILE A 15 -8.04 14.77 -10.17
N ILE A 16 -7.30 14.05 -11.03
CA ILE A 16 -5.86 14.23 -11.24
C ILE A 16 -5.63 15.37 -12.24
N ASP A 17 -6.13 15.26 -13.47
CA ASP A 17 -5.75 16.16 -14.55
C ASP A 17 -6.52 17.49 -14.52
N VAL A 18 -7.83 17.46 -14.26
CA VAL A 18 -8.66 18.68 -14.26
C VAL A 18 -8.55 19.44 -12.94
N LYS A 19 -8.71 18.74 -11.81
CA LYS A 19 -8.73 19.35 -10.48
C LYS A 19 -7.36 19.43 -9.82
N GLN A 20 -6.38 18.63 -10.23
CA GLN A 20 -5.04 18.57 -9.61
C GLN A 20 -5.11 18.37 -8.08
N TRP A 21 -6.15 17.68 -7.60
CA TRP A 21 -6.37 17.44 -6.17
C TRP A 21 -5.50 16.31 -5.63
N TRP A 22 -4.95 15.48 -6.51
CA TRP A 22 -4.23 14.30 -6.12
C TRP A 22 -2.95 14.11 -6.94
N GLY A 23 -1.82 14.02 -6.24
CA GLY A 23 -0.50 13.84 -6.83
C GLY A 23 0.02 12.40 -6.80
N GLY A 24 -0.79 11.41 -6.41
CA GLY A 24 -0.41 9.99 -6.35
C GLY A 24 0.03 9.46 -4.97
N GLN A 25 -0.04 10.27 -3.91
CA GLN A 25 0.20 9.81 -2.53
C GLN A 25 -0.98 8.93 -2.04
N PRO A 26 -0.77 7.87 -1.26
CA PRO A 26 0.50 7.42 -0.70
C PRO A 26 1.26 6.43 -1.60
N PHE A 27 0.73 6.05 -2.76
CA PHE A 27 1.27 4.98 -3.61
C PHE A 27 2.68 5.25 -4.13
N ILE A 28 3.05 6.52 -4.31
CA ILE A 28 4.40 6.92 -4.71
C ILE A 28 5.46 6.46 -3.69
N TYR A 29 5.16 6.48 -2.38
CA TYR A 29 6.17 6.19 -1.35
C TYR A 29 6.69 4.75 -1.40
N PRO A 30 5.84 3.70 -1.34
CA PRO A 30 6.31 2.33 -1.53
C PRO A 30 6.75 2.08 -2.97
N GLY A 31 6.20 2.80 -3.97
CA GLY A 31 6.65 2.70 -5.37
C GLY A 31 8.12 3.07 -5.55
N MET A 32 8.58 4.15 -4.90
CA MET A 32 10.00 4.56 -4.93
C MET A 32 10.93 3.64 -4.12
N ASN A 33 10.38 2.85 -3.20
CA ASN A 33 11.11 1.92 -2.33
C ASN A 33 10.66 0.47 -2.55
N SER A 34 10.27 0.13 -3.78
CA SER A 34 9.58 -1.13 -4.11
C SER A 34 10.40 -2.37 -3.76
N ILE A 35 11.71 -2.35 -4.02
CA ILE A 35 12.63 -3.45 -3.69
C ILE A 35 12.68 -3.66 -2.17
N LEU A 36 12.79 -2.57 -1.40
CA LEU A 36 12.84 -2.64 0.06
C LEU A 36 11.54 -3.19 0.62
N VAL A 37 10.38 -2.72 0.13
CA VAL A 37 9.08 -3.23 0.57
C VAL A 37 8.93 -4.70 0.22
N TYR A 38 9.33 -5.12 -0.99
CA TYR A 38 9.26 -6.51 -1.42
C TYR A 38 10.13 -7.44 -0.56
N VAL A 39 11.41 -7.10 -0.40
CA VAL A 39 12.34 -7.91 0.41
C VAL A 39 11.91 -7.88 1.88
N GLY A 40 11.56 -6.71 2.38
CA GLY A 40 11.10 -6.52 3.75
C GLY A 40 9.84 -7.35 4.05
N HIS A 41 8.85 -7.35 3.16
CA HIS A 41 7.67 -8.20 3.30
C HIS A 41 8.02 -9.69 3.17
N SER A 42 8.91 -10.06 2.26
CA SER A 42 9.34 -11.46 2.10
C SER A 42 10.01 -12.02 3.36
N LEU A 43 10.75 -11.17 4.09
CA LEU A 43 11.46 -11.57 5.31
C LEU A 43 10.61 -11.41 6.58
N LEU A 44 9.82 -10.35 6.67
CA LEU A 44 9.11 -9.95 7.90
C LEU A 44 7.60 -10.14 7.85
N GLY A 45 7.03 -10.50 6.69
CA GLY A 45 5.59 -10.51 6.45
C GLY A 45 4.80 -11.49 7.34
N PHE A 46 5.45 -12.56 7.82
CA PHE A 46 4.85 -13.53 8.73
C PHE A 46 5.08 -13.20 10.22
N TYR A 47 5.86 -12.16 10.51
CA TYR A 47 6.20 -11.78 11.88
C TYR A 47 5.36 -10.60 12.36
N PHE A 48 5.17 -10.53 13.66
CA PHE A 48 4.62 -9.33 14.30
C PHE A 48 5.55 -8.12 14.01
N PRO A 49 5.03 -6.92 13.68
CA PRO A 49 3.62 -6.50 13.70
C PRO A 49 2.88 -6.64 12.35
N PHE A 50 3.47 -7.28 11.33
CA PHE A 50 2.86 -7.39 9.99
C PHE A 50 1.83 -8.51 9.90
N SER A 51 2.06 -9.59 10.62
CA SER A 51 1.12 -10.70 10.76
C SER A 51 1.19 -11.27 12.18
N TRP A 52 0.12 -11.94 12.58
CA TRP A 52 -0.03 -12.65 13.84
C TRP A 52 -0.98 -13.83 13.64
N GLU A 53 -0.91 -14.82 14.54
CA GLU A 53 -1.85 -15.93 14.51
C GLU A 53 -3.27 -15.44 14.80
N LEU A 54 -4.17 -15.74 13.87
CA LEU A 54 -5.59 -15.50 14.03
C LEU A 54 -6.23 -16.73 14.73
N GLY A 55 -7.32 -16.52 15.46
CA GLY A 55 -7.91 -17.55 16.31
C GLY A 55 -8.67 -18.63 15.52
N VAL A 56 -9.00 -19.75 16.17
CA VAL A 56 -9.63 -20.95 15.55
C VAL A 56 -10.94 -20.69 14.78
N GLN A 57 -11.61 -19.56 15.01
CA GLN A 57 -12.77 -19.11 14.23
C GLN A 57 -12.41 -17.80 13.50
N ASP A 58 -11.65 -17.92 12.42
CA ASP A 58 -11.22 -16.79 11.60
C ASP A 58 -12.41 -16.10 10.92
N SER A 59 -12.72 -14.88 11.36
CA SER A 59 -13.65 -14.02 10.65
C SER A 59 -12.97 -13.40 9.43
N HIS A 60 -13.68 -13.27 8.31
CA HIS A 60 -13.19 -12.51 7.15
C HIS A 60 -12.78 -11.07 7.52
N TRP A 61 -13.39 -10.51 8.57
CA TRP A 61 -13.04 -9.19 9.09
C TRP A 61 -11.66 -9.13 9.72
N ASP A 62 -11.25 -10.19 10.43
CA ASP A 62 -9.95 -10.23 11.11
C ASP A 62 -8.82 -10.32 10.09
N LEU A 63 -9.01 -11.14 9.04
CA LEU A 63 -8.08 -11.22 7.91
C LEU A 63 -8.00 -9.89 7.14
N LEU A 64 -9.14 -9.24 6.90
CA LEU A 64 -9.18 -7.93 6.24
C LEU A 64 -8.44 -6.88 7.08
N PHE A 65 -8.66 -6.86 8.38
CA PHE A 65 -7.98 -5.95 9.29
C PHE A 65 -6.47 -6.19 9.31
N GLN A 66 -6.01 -7.43 9.42
CA GLN A 66 -4.59 -7.77 9.41
C GLN A 66 -3.91 -7.33 8.10
N ASN A 67 -4.54 -7.59 6.94
CA ASN A 67 -3.99 -7.19 5.66
C ASN A 67 -3.95 -5.66 5.48
N LEU A 68 -5.00 -4.96 5.89
CA LEU A 68 -5.01 -3.49 5.89
C LEU A 68 -3.95 -2.92 6.83
N TRP A 69 -3.78 -3.52 8.00
CA TRP A 69 -2.77 -3.15 8.98
C TRP A 69 -1.35 -3.32 8.44
N GLY A 70 -1.02 -4.52 7.95
CA GLY A 70 0.29 -4.81 7.37
C GLY A 70 0.62 -3.90 6.18
N THR A 71 -0.36 -3.65 5.31
CA THR A 71 -0.21 -2.72 4.19
C THR A 71 0.02 -1.28 4.67
N SER A 72 -0.74 -0.84 5.68
CA SER A 72 -0.59 0.50 6.26
C SER A 72 0.78 0.69 6.90
N LEU A 73 1.32 -0.33 7.58
CA LEU A 73 2.69 -0.33 8.11
C LEU A 73 3.73 -0.17 7.01
N TRP A 74 3.63 -0.91 5.91
CA TRP A 74 4.56 -0.78 4.79
C TRP A 74 4.49 0.57 4.10
N VAL A 75 3.29 1.13 3.95
CA VAL A 75 3.11 2.50 3.46
C VAL A 75 3.75 3.51 4.41
N PHE A 76 3.57 3.34 5.73
CA PHE A 76 4.15 4.22 6.73
C PHE A 76 5.68 4.15 6.75
N ILE A 77 6.26 2.94 6.73
CA ILE A 77 7.72 2.74 6.62
C ILE A 77 8.25 3.41 5.36
N SER A 78 7.58 3.19 4.23
CA SER A 78 7.97 3.79 2.95
C SER A 78 7.87 5.31 2.96
N TYR A 79 6.88 5.88 3.66
CA TYR A 79 6.76 7.31 3.89
C TYR A 79 7.93 7.85 4.73
N LEU A 80 8.34 7.15 5.79
CA LEU A 80 9.51 7.54 6.59
C LEU A 80 10.79 7.54 5.75
N LEU A 81 11.00 6.51 4.93
CA LEU A 81 12.14 6.43 4.01
C LEU A 81 12.12 7.57 2.98
N PHE A 82 10.95 7.86 2.41
CA PHE A 82 10.76 8.98 1.49
C PHE A 82 11.13 10.31 2.16
N ARG A 83 10.69 10.56 3.40
CA ARG A 83 11.07 11.77 4.17
C ARG A 83 12.57 11.87 4.40
N LYS A 84 13.25 10.74 4.56
CA LYS A 84 14.72 10.65 4.71
C LYS A 84 15.47 10.69 3.37
N LYS A 85 14.76 10.77 2.23
CA LYS A 85 15.31 10.68 0.87
C LYS A 85 16.15 9.44 0.64
N PHE A 86 15.86 8.36 1.37
CA PHE A 86 16.50 7.07 1.18
C PHE A 86 15.69 6.27 0.17
N PHE A 87 16.34 5.88 -0.93
CA PHE A 87 15.75 5.11 -2.01
C PHE A 87 16.71 4.00 -2.37
N LEU A 88 16.36 2.77 -1.99
CA LEU A 88 17.18 1.60 -2.33
C LEU A 88 17.02 1.31 -3.83
N LYS A 89 18.14 1.40 -4.55
CA LYS A 89 18.24 1.12 -5.98
C LYS A 89 19.39 0.14 -6.18
N ILE A 90 19.18 -0.83 -7.06
CA ILE A 90 20.18 -1.80 -7.52
C ILE A 90 20.56 -1.43 -8.95
#